data_AF-A0A955P0R6-F1
#
_entry.id   AF-A0A955P0R6-F1
#
_cell.length_a   1.000
_cell.length_b   1.000
_cell.length_c   1.000
_cell.angle_alpha   90.00
_cell.angle_beta   90.00
_cell.angle_gamma   90.00
#
_symmetry.space_group_name_H-M   'P 1'
#
loop_
_entity.id
_entity.type
_entity.pdbx_description
1 polymer ?
#
loop_
_entity_poly.entity_id
_entity_poly.type
_entity_poly.pdbx_seq_one_letter_code
_entity_poly.pdbx_strand_id
1 'polypeptide(L)'
;RREDLRRMDISIHTGQWYTLRAEDRGNEIVAFLDGNELFRYPTRDRAVGTVGLATKTGKVAFEHFAATLYEPDPEAPEVPTLRRKGEDEPPLSPHNARGITSLVPNPDDFRFDPDISEE
;
A
#
# COMPACT_ATOMS: atom_id res chain seq x y z
N ARG A 1 22.20 -6.32 -9.94
CA ARG A 1 21.74 -6.04 -8.55
C ARG A 1 20.54 -6.92 -8.30
N ARG A 2 20.76 -8.12 -7.77
CA ARG A 2 19.77 -9.21 -7.61
C ARG A 2 19.67 -9.64 -6.14
N GLU A 3 20.17 -8.80 -5.22
CA GLU A 3 20.51 -9.18 -3.85
C GLU A 3 19.45 -8.80 -2.79
N ASP A 4 18.35 -8.16 -3.15
CA ASP A 4 17.48 -7.52 -2.16
C ASP A 4 16.21 -8.30 -1.77
N LEU A 5 16.01 -9.52 -2.28
CA LEU A 5 15.06 -10.45 -1.67
C LEU A 5 15.88 -11.51 -0.94
N ARG A 6 16.17 -11.28 0.34
CA ARG A 6 16.71 -12.34 1.20
C ARG A 6 15.79 -13.54 1.05
N ARG A 7 16.29 -14.63 0.45
CA ARG A 7 15.57 -15.90 0.45
C ARG A 7 15.39 -16.30 1.91
N MET A 8 14.19 -16.10 2.43
CA MET A 8 13.80 -16.70 3.68
C MET A 8 13.59 -18.18 3.42
N ASP A 9 14.08 -18.99 4.36
CA ASP A 9 13.78 -20.41 4.37
C ASP A 9 12.34 -20.56 4.87
N ILE A 10 11.41 -20.70 3.93
CA ILE A 10 9.99 -20.86 4.20
C ILE A 10 9.62 -22.29 3.84
N SER A 11 9.11 -23.04 4.81
CA SER A 11 8.63 -24.41 4.58
C SER A 11 7.24 -24.38 3.94
N ILE A 12 7.18 -24.66 2.64
CA ILE A 12 5.94 -24.79 1.87
C ILE A 12 5.73 -26.26 1.51
N HIS A 13 4.53 -26.78 1.81
CA HIS A 13 4.15 -28.17 1.60
C HIS A 13 3.02 -28.28 0.58
N THR A 14 3.08 -29.33 -0.25
CA THR A 14 2.03 -29.62 -1.22
C THR A 14 0.73 -30.05 -0.53
N GLY A 15 -0.41 -29.58 -1.02
CA GLY A 15 -1.71 -29.93 -0.47
C GLY A 15 -2.11 -29.14 0.79
N GLN A 16 -1.28 -28.17 1.19
CA GLN A 16 -1.57 -27.26 2.30
C GLN A 16 -2.05 -25.90 1.76
N TRP A 17 -3.08 -25.35 2.40
CA TRP A 17 -3.53 -23.98 2.16
C TRP A 17 -2.72 -22.98 2.97
N TYR A 18 -2.46 -21.83 2.36
CA TYR A 18 -1.71 -20.72 2.93
C TYR A 18 -2.43 -19.40 2.62
N THR A 19 -2.36 -18.45 3.55
CA THR A 19 -2.86 -17.09 3.36
C THR A 19 -1.71 -16.16 3.02
N LEU A 20 -1.69 -15.63 1.79
CA LEU A 20 -0.74 -14.61 1.37
C LEU A 20 -1.38 -13.23 1.44
N ARG A 21 -0.65 -12.27 2.01
CA ARG A 21 -1.05 -10.85 2.00
C ARG A 21 0.16 -9.99 1.59
N ALA A 22 -0.08 -8.98 0.78
CA ALA A 22 0.90 -7.96 0.47
C ALA A 22 0.28 -6.58 0.69
N GLU A 23 1.04 -5.69 1.33
CA GLU A 23 0.64 -4.31 1.59
C GLU A 23 1.62 -3.38 0.88
N ASP A 24 1.11 -2.53 0.01
CA ASP A 24 1.87 -1.40 -0.56
C ASP A 24 1.64 -0.17 0.32
N ARG A 25 2.68 0.23 1.05
CA ARG A 25 2.67 1.39 1.97
C ARG A 25 3.25 2.64 1.31
N GLY A 26 3.46 2.63 0.00
CA GLY A 26 3.96 3.75 -0.79
C GLY A 26 5.49 3.81 -0.89
N ASN A 27 6.22 3.63 0.22
CA ASN A 27 7.70 3.59 0.24
C ASN A 27 8.27 2.18 0.43
N GLU A 28 7.43 1.22 0.78
CA GLU A 28 7.79 -0.19 0.92
C GLU A 28 6.60 -1.08 0.59
N ILE A 29 6.91 -2.29 0.10
CA ILE A 29 5.97 -3.40 0.02
C ILE A 29 6.30 -4.36 1.15
N VAL A 30 5.29 -4.70 1.96
CA VAL A 30 5.41 -5.67 3.05
C VAL A 30 4.61 -6.91 2.70
N ALA A 31 5.24 -8.08 2.75
CA ALA A 31 4.61 -9.36 2.46
C ALA A 31 4.44 -10.21 3.71
N PHE A 32 3.32 -10.93 3.80
CA PHE A 32 2.94 -11.78 4.92
C PHE A 32 2.53 -13.18 4.44
N LEU A 33 2.79 -14.18 5.26
CA LEU A 33 2.32 -15.55 5.11
C LEU A 33 1.67 -16.01 6.41
N ASP A 34 0.41 -16.40 6.34
CA ASP A 34 -0.40 -16.80 7.50
C ASP A 34 -0.35 -15.76 8.64
N GLY A 35 -0.36 -14.48 8.26
CA GLY A 35 -0.30 -13.34 9.18
C GLY A 35 1.11 -12.96 9.67
N ASN A 36 2.12 -13.79 9.41
CA ASN A 36 3.50 -13.50 9.80
C ASN A 36 4.20 -12.69 8.71
N GLU A 37 4.87 -11.59 9.09
CA GLU A 37 5.68 -10.83 8.16
C GLU A 37 6.83 -11.69 7.62
N LEU A 38 6.91 -11.79 6.29
CA LEU A 38 8.01 -12.42 5.59
C LEU A 38 9.09 -11.37 5.33
N PHE A 39 8.82 -10.41 4.45
CA PHE A 39 9.83 -9.46 4.04
C PHE A 39 9.25 -8.07 3.76
N ARG A 40 10.17 -7.11 3.74
CA ARG A 40 9.96 -5.73 3.34
C ARG A 40 10.83 -5.41 2.15
N TYR A 41 10.26 -4.77 1.14
CA TYR A 41 10.95 -4.36 -0.06
C TYR A 41 10.79 -2.85 -0.28
N PRO A 42 11.87 -2.06 -0.20
CA PRO A 42 11.78 -0.62 -0.41
C PRO A 42 11.47 -0.29 -1.87
N THR A 43 10.48 0.56 -2.10
CA THR A 43 10.11 1.06 -3.43
C THR A 43 10.71 2.45 -3.61
N ARG A 44 11.43 2.67 -4.72
CA ARG A 44 12.05 3.98 -5.04
C ARG A 44 11.16 4.85 -5.91
N ASP A 45 10.31 4.22 -6.70
CA ASP A 45 9.41 4.86 -7.64
C ASP A 45 7.98 4.41 -7.36
N ARG A 46 7.05 5.36 -7.37
CA ARG A 46 5.62 5.11 -7.11
C ARG A 46 4.97 4.59 -8.38
N ALA A 47 5.18 3.31 -8.66
CA ALA A 47 4.58 2.65 -9.82
C ALA A 47 3.11 2.32 -9.52
N VAL A 48 2.20 2.81 -10.37
CA VAL A 48 0.80 2.39 -10.35
C VAL A 48 0.64 1.23 -11.34
N GLY A 49 -0.05 0.18 -10.93
CA GLY A 49 -0.21 -1.01 -11.75
C GLY A 49 -1.38 -1.87 -11.33
N THR A 50 -1.58 -2.94 -12.09
CA THR A 50 -2.58 -3.96 -11.81
C THR A 50 -2.04 -4.98 -10.81
N VAL A 51 -2.95 -5.58 -10.05
CA VAL A 51 -2.68 -6.72 -9.17
C VAL A 51 -3.10 -8.01 -9.86
N GLY A 52 -2.37 -9.10 -9.64
CA GLY A 52 -2.67 -10.37 -10.26
C GLY A 52 -1.98 -11.56 -9.58
N LEU A 53 -2.47 -12.75 -9.90
CA LEU A 53 -1.92 -14.02 -9.43
C LEU A 53 -1.11 -14.66 -10.54
N ALA A 54 0.10 -15.10 -10.22
CA ALA A 54 0.99 -15.78 -11.17
C ALA A 54 1.42 -17.13 -10.61
N THR A 55 1.43 -18.15 -11.48
CA THR A 55 2.00 -19.46 -11.18
C THR A 55 3.19 -19.70 -12.10
N LYS A 56 4.27 -20.26 -11.57
CA LYS A 56 5.46 -20.58 -12.36
C LYS A 56 5.49 -22.05 -12.78
N THR A 57 5.13 -22.94 -11.85
CA THR A 57 5.22 -24.39 -12.04
C THR A 57 4.10 -25.08 -11.27
N GLY A 58 3.45 -26.06 -11.90
CA GLY A 58 2.48 -26.94 -11.24
C GLY A 58 1.03 -26.44 -11.29
N LYS A 59 0.14 -27.27 -10.76
CA LYS A 59 -1.28 -26.95 -10.57
C LYS A 59 -1.45 -26.33 -9.19
N VAL A 60 -2.05 -25.15 -9.14
CA VAL A 60 -2.30 -24.40 -7.91
C VAL A 60 -3.76 -23.95 -7.92
N ALA A 61 -4.40 -23.98 -6.75
CA ALA A 61 -5.72 -23.40 -6.54
C ALA A 61 -5.58 -22.10 -5.75
N PHE A 62 -6.44 -21.14 -6.05
CA PHE A 62 -6.54 -19.87 -5.34
C PHE A 62 -7.97 -19.69 -4.84
N GLU A 63 -8.12 -19.18 -3.64
CA GLU A 63 -9.42 -18.89 -3.04
C GLU A 63 -9.35 -17.55 -2.29
N HIS A 64 -10.49 -16.87 -2.17
CA HIS A 64 -10.63 -15.61 -1.43
C HIS A 64 -9.68 -14.48 -1.91
N PHE A 65 -9.45 -14.38 -3.22
CA PHE A 65 -8.66 -13.26 -3.76
C PHE A 65 -9.43 -11.95 -3.61
N ALA A 66 -8.81 -11.00 -2.91
CA ALA A 66 -9.29 -9.63 -2.76
C ALA A 66 -8.12 -8.66 -2.83
N ALA A 67 -8.37 -7.49 -3.40
CA ALA A 67 -7.43 -6.38 -3.40
C ALA A 67 -8.22 -5.10 -3.10
N THR A 68 -7.70 -4.31 -2.17
CA THR A 68 -8.29 -3.05 -1.73
C THR A 68 -7.21 -1.99 -1.69
N LEU A 69 -7.63 -0.72 -1.74
CA LEU A 69 -6.70 0.37 -1.48
C LEU A 69 -6.19 0.25 -0.04
N TYR A 70 -4.88 0.43 0.13
CA TYR A 70 -4.29 0.41 1.45
C TYR A 70 -4.70 1.67 2.21
N GLU A 71 -5.47 1.49 3.27
CA GLU A 71 -5.76 2.49 4.28
C GLU A 71 -4.97 2.11 5.53
N PRO A 72 -3.98 2.92 5.98
CA PRO A 72 -3.29 2.63 7.22
C PRO A 72 -4.28 2.67 8.37
N ASP A 73 -4.23 1.65 9.23
CA ASP A 73 -5.05 1.60 10.43
C ASP A 73 -4.74 2.83 11.32
N PRO A 74 -5.73 3.69 11.65
CA PRO A 74 -5.50 4.89 12.44
C PRO A 74 -5.05 4.60 13.87
N GLU A 75 -5.13 3.34 14.34
CA GLU A 75 -4.81 2.95 15.72
C GLU A 75 -3.44 2.25 15.86
N ALA A 76 -2.66 2.12 14.78
CA ALA A 76 -1.30 1.60 14.89
C ALA A 76 -0.44 2.58 15.74
N PRO A 77 0.21 2.12 16.82
CA PRO A 77 0.95 3.01 17.71
C PRO A 77 2.06 3.70 16.92
N GLU A 78 2.01 5.03 16.87
CA GLU A 78 3.09 5.87 16.35
C GLU A 78 4.39 5.43 17.06
N VAL A 79 5.30 4.82 16.30
CA VAL A 79 6.66 4.56 16.79
C VAL A 79 7.20 5.90 17.27
N PRO A 80 7.59 6.05 18.56
CA PRO A 80 7.99 7.34 19.08
C PRO A 80 9.18 7.83 18.27
N THR A 81 8.96 8.85 17.44
CA THR A 81 10.03 9.61 16.82
C THR A 81 10.80 10.22 17.99
N LEU A 82 12.02 9.72 18.20
CA LEU A 82 12.94 10.25 19.18
C LEU A 82 13.21 11.71 18.77
N ARG A 83 12.42 12.64 19.29
CA ARG A 83 12.64 14.08 19.11
C ARG A 83 14.03 14.35 19.63
N ARG A 84 14.97 14.67 18.73
CA ARG A 84 16.27 15.20 19.15
C ARG A 84 15.98 16.46 19.96
N LYS A 85 16.29 16.35 21.25
CA LYS A 85 16.18 17.42 22.23
C LYS A 85 17.15 18.53 21.82
N GLY A 86 16.62 19.64 21.33
CA GLY A 86 17.38 20.87 21.10
C GLY A 86 17.03 21.56 19.79
N GLU A 87 15.86 22.18 19.71
CA GLU A 87 15.66 23.39 18.90
C GLU A 87 14.56 24.21 19.59
N ASP A 88 15.02 25.29 20.22
CA ASP A 88 14.31 26.26 21.03
C ASP A 88 13.45 27.21 20.15
N GLU A 89 12.24 27.46 20.66
CA GLU A 89 11.29 28.56 20.46
C GLU A 89 10.70 28.95 19.08
N PRO A 90 9.37 29.27 19.04
CA PRO A 90 8.67 29.78 17.87
C PRO A 90 8.62 31.33 17.86
N PRO A 91 8.54 31.99 16.71
CA PRO A 91 7.97 33.33 16.65
C PRO A 91 6.50 33.29 16.18
N LEU A 92 5.63 33.64 17.12
CA LEU A 92 4.46 34.53 17.01
C LEU A 92 3.60 34.45 15.72
N SER A 93 2.37 33.93 15.86
CA SER A 93 1.20 34.37 15.06
C SER A 93 0.61 35.64 15.71
N PRO A 94 0.04 36.63 15.00
CA PRO A 94 -1.24 36.44 14.29
C PRO A 94 -1.50 37.36 13.05
N HIS A 95 -2.31 36.91 12.08
CA HIS A 95 -3.51 37.60 11.58
C HIS A 95 -4.04 37.04 10.24
N ASN A 96 -5.27 36.55 10.30
CA ASN A 96 -6.39 36.75 9.37
C ASN A 96 -6.16 36.64 7.85
N ALA A 97 -6.67 35.55 7.26
CA ALA A 97 -7.46 35.65 6.03
C ALA A 97 -8.55 34.56 6.01
N ARG A 98 -9.80 35.04 5.92
CA ARG A 98 -11.02 34.30 5.67
C ARG A 98 -10.92 33.50 4.37
N GLY A 99 -11.53 32.32 4.32
CA GLY A 99 -11.75 31.60 3.06
C GLY A 99 -12.32 30.20 3.27
N ILE A 100 -13.63 30.13 3.47
CA ILE A 100 -14.39 28.89 3.40
C ILE A 100 -14.46 28.50 1.92
N THR A 101 -14.08 27.26 1.57
CA THR A 101 -14.81 26.48 0.56
C THR A 101 -14.41 25.01 0.67
N SER A 102 -15.39 24.22 1.07
CA SER A 102 -15.40 22.76 1.01
C SER A 102 -15.63 22.38 -0.46
N LEU A 103 -14.63 21.81 -1.13
CA LEU A 103 -14.84 21.15 -2.42
C LEU A 103 -15.26 19.71 -2.15
N VAL A 104 -16.57 19.51 -2.01
CA VAL A 104 -17.19 18.19 -2.17
C VAL A 104 -17.31 17.96 -3.68
N PRO A 105 -16.70 16.93 -4.27
CA PRO A 105 -16.97 16.59 -5.66
C PRO A 105 -18.41 16.06 -5.80
N ASN A 106 -19.12 16.59 -6.79
CA ASN A 106 -20.50 16.24 -7.12
C ASN A 106 -20.53 14.83 -7.74
N PRO A 107 -21.39 13.89 -7.29
CA PRO A 107 -21.42 12.52 -7.82
C PRO A 107 -21.97 12.39 -9.26
N ASP A 108 -22.36 13.49 -9.92
CA ASP A 108 -22.89 13.52 -11.29
C ASP A 108 -21.83 13.82 -12.37
N ASP A 109 -20.54 13.93 -12.02
CA ASP A 109 -19.46 14.20 -12.99
C ASP A 109 -18.89 12.95 -13.70
N PHE A 110 -19.46 11.76 -13.44
CA PHE A 110 -19.15 10.55 -14.20
C PHE A 110 -20.16 10.34 -15.33
N ARG A 111 -20.06 11.17 -16.37
CA ARG A 111 -20.56 10.75 -17.69
C ARG A 111 -19.46 9.99 -18.41
N PHE A 112 -19.66 8.68 -18.53
CA PHE A 112 -19.03 7.89 -19.57
C PHE A 112 -19.49 8.47 -20.91
N ASP A 113 -18.56 8.94 -21.73
CA ASP A 113 -18.74 9.08 -23.18
C ASP A 113 -18.44 7.70 -23.79
N PRO A 114 -19.45 6.96 -24.30
CA PRO A 114 -19.24 5.72 -25.01
C PRO A 114 -19.22 6.02 -26.51
N ASP A 115 -18.21 6.74 -26.99
CA ASP A 115 -17.94 6.82 -28.42
C ASP A 115 -16.44 6.94 -28.67
N ILE A 116 -15.78 5.78 -28.73
CA ILE A 116 -14.59 5.62 -29.57
C ILE A 116 -14.82 4.32 -30.33
N SER A 117 -15.68 4.44 -31.34
CA SER A 117 -15.80 3.46 -32.41
C SER A 117 -14.58 3.60 -33.34
N GLU A 118 -13.93 2.47 -33.58
CA GLU A 118 -13.19 2.05 -34.79
C GLU A 118 -12.32 3.08 -35.54
N GLU A 119 -11.01 2.76 -35.64
CA GLU A 119 -10.39 2.33 -36.91
C GLU A 119 -9.14 1.46 -36.64
#